data_AF-K2GJ45-F1
#
_entry.id   AF-K2GJ45-F1
#
_cell.length_a   1.000
_cell.length_b   1.000
_cell.length_c   1.000
_cell.angle_alpha   90.00
_cell.angle_beta   90.00
_cell.angle_gamma   90.00
#
_symmetry.space_group_name_H-M   'P 1'
#
loop_
_entity.id
_entity.type
_entity.pdbx_description
1 polymer ?
#
loop_
_entity_poly.entity_id
_entity_poly.type
_entity_poly.pdbx_seq_one_letter_code
_entity_poly.pdbx_strand_id
1 'polypeptide(L)'
;MFKGTSIEQDPHFSDKHEKLKKSMTFPENFYQKVDFKKVNIEVMRAWITSKIIDILEVDDDILVNTIVGFIEENGNETDPRDLEIDLEAFLGDKTKEFVEELWSLCQMGEKSKDGIPECLKKAAEEREAKERREKERGRYRSKYRRTERSESRERNKKK
;
A
#
# COMPACT_ATOMS: atom_id res chain seq x y z
N MET A 1 -8.82 43.33 -19.98
CA MET A 1 -9.47 42.10 -20.48
C MET A 1 -8.41 41.02 -20.53
N PHE A 2 -8.40 40.12 -19.54
CA PHE A 2 -7.41 39.05 -19.44
C PHE A 2 -7.92 37.83 -20.24
N LYS A 3 -7.18 37.45 -21.28
CA LYS A 3 -7.43 36.24 -22.08
C LYS A 3 -6.97 35.05 -21.24
N GLY A 4 -7.91 34.17 -20.89
CA GLY A 4 -7.62 32.91 -20.22
C GLY A 4 -6.61 32.10 -21.02
N THR A 5 -5.54 31.67 -20.36
CA THR A 5 -4.63 30.66 -20.86
C THR A 5 -5.38 29.34 -20.82
N SER A 6 -5.85 28.86 -21.98
CA SER A 6 -6.36 27.50 -22.14
C SER A 6 -5.30 26.50 -21.67
N ILE A 7 -5.71 25.63 -20.75
CA ILE A 7 -4.88 24.72 -19.96
C ILE A 7 -4.49 23.44 -20.75
N GLU A 8 -4.79 23.40 -22.05
CA GLU A 8 -4.95 22.15 -22.81
C GLU A 8 -3.78 21.79 -23.75
N GLN A 9 -2.71 22.60 -23.81
CA GLN A 9 -1.57 22.33 -24.68
C GLN A 9 -0.27 22.75 -23.99
N ASP A 10 0.04 22.15 -22.83
CA ASP A 10 1.35 22.31 -22.21
C ASP A 10 2.26 21.11 -22.58
N PRO A 11 3.11 21.21 -23.63
CA PRO A 11 4.06 20.16 -23.99
C PRO A 11 5.19 20.00 -22.94
N HIS A 12 5.25 20.87 -21.93
CA HIS A 12 6.27 20.84 -20.89
C HIS A 12 5.99 19.75 -19.83
N PHE A 13 4.73 19.33 -19.64
CA PHE A 13 4.39 18.21 -18.75
C PHE A 13 4.75 16.83 -19.34
N SER A 14 4.52 16.61 -20.64
CA SER A 14 4.92 15.37 -21.33
C SER A 14 6.43 15.17 -21.35
N ASP A 15 7.22 16.23 -21.54
CA ASP A 15 8.68 16.15 -21.58
C ASP A 15 9.27 15.73 -20.22
N LYS A 16 8.59 16.11 -19.12
CA LYS A 16 8.97 15.73 -17.76
C LYS A 16 8.64 14.27 -17.47
N HIS A 17 7.47 13.81 -17.91
CA HIS A 17 7.04 12.42 -17.78
C HIS A 17 7.98 11.47 -18.56
N GLU A 18 8.32 11.81 -19.81
CA GLU A 18 9.24 11.04 -20.66
C GLU A 18 10.69 11.02 -20.10
N LYS A 19 11.16 12.14 -19.51
CA LYS A 19 12.47 12.20 -18.85
C LYS A 19 12.53 11.37 -17.57
N LEU A 20 11.49 11.41 -16.75
CA LEU A 20 11.37 10.58 -15.55
C LEU A 20 11.34 9.10 -15.93
N LYS A 21 10.54 8.71 -16.94
CA LYS A 21 10.55 7.35 -17.52
C LYS A 21 11.93 6.90 -17.97
N LYS A 22 12.75 7.79 -18.54
CA LYS A 22 14.11 7.44 -18.98
C LYS A 22 15.14 7.35 -17.85
N SER A 23 14.90 8.04 -16.74
CA SER A 23 15.82 8.05 -15.58
C SER A 23 15.54 6.89 -14.63
N MET A 24 14.30 6.39 -14.59
CA MET A 24 13.90 5.29 -13.72
C MET A 24 14.26 3.93 -14.33
N THR A 25 14.81 3.04 -13.50
CA THR A 25 15.07 1.65 -13.89
C THR A 25 13.87 0.81 -13.50
N PHE A 26 13.07 0.44 -14.50
CA PHE A 26 11.87 -0.36 -14.28
C PHE A 26 12.22 -1.85 -14.19
N PRO A 27 11.65 -2.58 -13.23
CA PRO A 27 11.82 -4.02 -13.13
C PRO A 27 11.14 -4.73 -14.31
N GLU A 28 11.66 -5.89 -14.70
CA GLU A 28 11.16 -6.68 -15.84
C GLU A 28 9.67 -7.05 -15.69
N ASN A 29 9.19 -7.09 -14.45
CA ASN A 29 7.80 -7.33 -14.08
C ASN A 29 6.84 -6.31 -14.71
N PHE A 30 7.30 -5.08 -15.00
CA PHE A 30 6.47 -4.00 -15.56
C PHE A 30 6.14 -4.22 -17.04
N TYR A 31 6.88 -5.10 -17.74
CA TYR A 31 6.62 -5.44 -19.13
C TYR A 31 5.54 -6.51 -19.30
N GLN A 32 5.18 -7.19 -18.21
CA GLN A 32 4.12 -8.18 -18.19
C GLN A 32 2.78 -7.47 -17.99
N LYS A 33 1.91 -7.54 -19.01
CA LYS A 33 0.52 -7.08 -18.90
C LYS A 33 -0.23 -7.92 -17.88
N VAL A 34 -1.06 -7.27 -17.07
CA VAL A 34 -1.91 -7.91 -16.07
C VAL A 34 -3.37 -7.69 -16.45
N ASP A 35 -4.15 -8.77 -16.42
CA ASP A 35 -5.60 -8.74 -16.63
C ASP A 35 -6.28 -8.49 -15.28
N PHE A 36 -6.59 -7.22 -15.00
CA PHE A 36 -7.18 -6.80 -13.73
C PHE A 36 -8.62 -7.32 -13.53
N LYS A 37 -9.30 -7.82 -14.59
CA LYS A 37 -10.61 -8.47 -14.43
C LYS A 37 -10.54 -9.79 -13.69
N LYS A 38 -9.36 -10.43 -13.68
CA LYS A 38 -9.11 -11.66 -12.94
C LYS A 38 -8.61 -11.42 -11.53
N VAL A 39 -8.34 -10.17 -11.16
CA VAL A 39 -7.83 -9.80 -9.84
C VAL A 39 -8.96 -9.27 -8.98
N ASN A 40 -8.99 -9.63 -7.70
CA ASN A 40 -10.00 -9.13 -6.78
C ASN A 40 -9.65 -7.71 -6.30
N ILE A 41 -10.38 -6.72 -6.83
CA ILE A 41 -10.19 -5.29 -6.53
C ILE A 41 -10.43 -4.95 -5.05
N GLU A 42 -11.37 -5.62 -4.38
CA GLU A 42 -11.64 -5.37 -2.96
C GLU A 42 -10.43 -5.69 -2.08
N VAL A 43 -9.74 -6.79 -2.41
CA VAL A 43 -8.52 -7.22 -1.71
C VAL A 43 -7.35 -6.29 -2.04
N MET A 44 -7.23 -5.86 -3.30
CA MET A 44 -6.23 -4.89 -3.71
C MET A 44 -6.42 -3.55 -3.00
N ARG A 45 -7.65 -3.05 -2.90
CA ARG A 45 -8.01 -1.84 -2.17
C ARG A 45 -7.57 -1.92 -0.71
N ALA A 46 -7.93 -3.01 -0.02
CA ALA A 46 -7.55 -3.21 1.39
C ALA A 46 -6.03 -3.24 1.59
N TRP A 47 -5.30 -3.85 0.65
CA TRP A 47 -3.84 -3.87 0.66
C TRP A 47 -3.23 -2.48 0.38
N ILE A 48 -3.76 -1.74 -0.61
CA ILE A 48 -3.31 -0.37 -0.94
C ILE A 48 -3.48 0.53 0.27
N THR A 49 -4.66 0.58 0.89
CA THR A 49 -4.91 1.35 2.12
C THR A 49 -3.89 1.01 3.20
N SER A 50 -3.70 -0.29 3.44
CA SER A 50 -2.77 -0.80 4.44
C SER A 50 -1.31 -0.44 4.18
N LYS A 51 -0.91 -0.25 2.92
CA LYS A 51 0.46 0.06 2.51
C LYS A 51 0.68 1.57 2.44
N ILE A 52 -0.32 2.36 2.04
CA ILE A 52 -0.29 3.83 2.10
C ILE A 52 -0.15 4.31 3.55
N ILE A 53 -0.92 3.74 4.48
CA ILE A 53 -0.78 4.04 5.92
C ILE A 53 0.62 3.67 6.43
N ASP A 54 1.23 2.58 5.93
CA ASP A 54 2.58 2.17 6.34
C ASP A 54 3.67 3.13 5.83
N ILE A 55 3.50 3.67 4.62
CA ILE A 55 4.47 4.58 3.99
C ILE A 55 4.33 6.01 4.53
N LEU A 56 3.11 6.53 4.60
CA LEU A 56 2.86 7.93 4.94
C LEU A 56 2.48 8.15 6.41
N GLU A 57 2.26 7.07 7.18
CA GLU A 57 1.76 7.10 8.57
C GLU A 57 0.43 7.88 8.72
N VAL A 58 -0.24 8.15 7.60
CA VAL A 58 -1.50 8.87 7.48
C VAL A 58 -2.46 8.07 6.63
N ASP A 59 -3.74 8.17 6.98
CA ASP A 59 -4.82 7.61 6.20
C ASP A 59 -5.24 8.61 5.13
N ASP A 60 -4.86 8.34 3.88
CA ASP A 60 -5.20 9.18 2.73
C ASP A 60 -6.16 8.43 1.79
N ASP A 61 -7.45 8.51 2.11
CA ASP A 61 -8.54 7.88 1.35
C ASP A 61 -8.60 8.35 -0.11
N ILE A 62 -8.17 9.59 -0.39
CA ILE A 62 -8.21 10.16 -1.74
C ILE A 62 -7.14 9.47 -2.58
N LEU A 63 -5.90 9.39 -2.08
CA LEU A 63 -4.81 8.70 -2.76
C LEU A 63 -5.14 7.21 -2.99
N VAL A 64 -5.72 6.55 -2.00
CA VAL A 64 -6.20 5.16 -2.13
C VAL A 64 -7.22 5.04 -3.26
N ASN A 65 -8.23 5.93 -3.30
CA ASN A 65 -9.23 5.93 -4.37
C ASN A 65 -8.61 6.20 -5.73
N THR A 66 -7.64 7.11 -5.82
CA THR A 66 -6.93 7.40 -7.06
C THR A 66 -6.23 6.15 -7.59
N ILE A 67 -5.47 5.44 -6.74
CA ILE A 67 -4.76 4.21 -7.15
C ILE A 67 -5.74 3.11 -7.56
N VAL A 68 -6.82 2.91 -6.80
CA VAL A 68 -7.85 1.92 -7.13
C VAL A 68 -8.57 2.29 -8.44
N GLY A 69 -8.86 3.57 -8.65
CA GLY A 69 -9.43 4.10 -9.89
C GLY A 69 -8.54 3.84 -11.10
N PHE A 70 -7.21 3.98 -10.97
CA PHE A 70 -6.26 3.62 -12.03
C PHE A 70 -6.30 2.13 -12.39
N ILE A 71 -6.56 1.26 -11.40
CA ILE A 71 -6.67 -0.19 -11.61
C ILE A 71 -8.01 -0.54 -12.26
N GLU A 72 -9.10 0.13 -11.88
CA GLU A 72 -10.45 -0.12 -12.41
C GLU A 72 -10.67 0.48 -13.81
N GLU A 73 -10.21 1.72 -14.05
CA GLU A 73 -10.52 2.49 -15.25
C GLU A 73 -9.62 2.11 -16.44
N ASN A 74 -8.34 1.86 -16.20
CA ASN A 74 -7.35 1.58 -17.25
C ASN A 74 -7.01 0.08 -17.39
N GLY A 75 -7.77 -0.82 -16.77
CA GLY A 75 -7.44 -2.23 -16.48
C GLY A 75 -7.02 -3.18 -17.63
N ASN A 76 -6.79 -2.70 -18.85
CA ASN A 76 -6.11 -3.44 -19.93
C ASN A 76 -4.90 -2.70 -20.54
N GLU A 77 -4.77 -1.39 -20.29
CA GLU A 77 -3.80 -0.49 -20.91
C GLU A 77 -2.99 0.32 -19.89
N THR A 78 -3.20 0.14 -18.57
CA THR A 78 -2.40 0.82 -17.56
C THR A 78 -0.94 0.42 -17.67
N ASP A 79 -0.08 1.39 -17.98
CA ASP A 79 1.35 1.24 -17.85
C ASP A 79 1.76 1.45 -16.38
N PRO A 80 2.44 0.49 -15.73
CA PRO A 80 2.91 0.66 -14.35
C PRO A 80 3.93 1.81 -14.21
N ARG A 81 4.54 2.21 -15.32
CA ARG A 81 5.49 3.32 -15.41
C ARG A 81 4.80 4.68 -15.24
N ASP A 82 3.59 4.83 -15.78
CA ASP A 82 2.79 6.03 -15.58
C ASP A 82 2.30 6.10 -14.13
N LEU A 83 1.86 4.95 -13.58
CA LEU A 83 1.48 4.84 -12.17
C LEU A 83 2.64 5.21 -11.22
N GLU A 84 3.87 4.76 -11.51
CA GLU A 84 5.05 5.12 -10.73
C GLU A 84 5.33 6.63 -10.75
N ILE A 85 5.10 7.31 -11.86
CA ILE A 85 5.36 8.76 -11.96
C ILE A 85 4.27 9.57 -11.28
N ASP A 86 3.01 9.20 -11.47
CA ASP A 86 1.90 9.83 -10.75
C ASP A 86 2.05 9.65 -9.24
N LEU A 87 2.46 8.47 -8.79
CA LEU A 87 2.66 8.18 -7.37
C LEU A 87 3.97 8.74 -6.79
N GLU A 88 5.00 8.99 -7.62
CA GLU A 88 6.26 9.63 -7.17
C GLU A 88 6.03 11.03 -6.60
N ALA A 89 5.03 11.75 -7.11
CA ALA A 89 4.63 13.04 -6.56
C ALA A 89 4.08 12.94 -5.11
N PHE A 90 3.58 11.76 -4.70
CA PHE A 90 2.97 11.54 -3.38
C PHE A 90 3.89 10.76 -2.42
N LEU A 91 4.47 9.65 -2.87
CA LEU A 91 5.26 8.73 -2.05
C LEU A 91 6.78 8.94 -2.19
N GLY A 92 7.24 9.74 -3.16
CA GLY A 92 8.65 10.05 -3.38
C GLY A 92 9.53 8.80 -3.57
N ASP A 93 10.60 8.68 -2.79
CA ASP A 93 11.55 7.56 -2.87
C ASP A 93 10.92 6.18 -2.58
N LYS A 94 9.74 6.14 -1.93
CA LYS A 94 9.03 4.90 -1.61
C LYS A 94 8.12 4.40 -2.72
N THR A 95 7.89 5.20 -3.75
CA THR A 95 6.99 4.83 -4.84
C THR A 95 7.45 3.59 -5.58
N LYS A 96 8.74 3.50 -5.90
CA LYS A 96 9.27 2.36 -6.66
C LYS A 96 8.99 1.03 -5.97
N GLU A 97 9.27 0.95 -4.67
CA GLU A 97 9.01 -0.23 -3.85
C GLU A 97 7.51 -0.54 -3.78
N PHE A 98 6.66 0.49 -3.68
CA PHE A 98 5.21 0.35 -3.66
C PHE A 98 4.66 -0.21 -4.98
N VAL A 99 5.03 0.38 -6.12
CA VAL A 99 4.51 -0.02 -7.44
C VAL A 99 5.01 -1.40 -7.85
N GLU A 100 6.27 -1.73 -7.53
CA GLU A 100 6.81 -3.08 -7.76
C GLU A 100 6.06 -4.16 -6.99
N GLU A 101 5.74 -3.90 -5.71
CA GLU A 101 4.99 -4.83 -4.87
C GLU A 101 3.53 -4.93 -5.36
N LEU A 102 2.88 -3.80 -5.67
CA LEU A 102 1.53 -3.75 -6.22
C LEU A 102 1.41 -4.56 -7.51
N TRP A 103 2.31 -4.33 -8.47
CA TRP A 103 2.28 -4.99 -9.77
C TRP A 103 2.54 -6.50 -9.66
N SER A 104 3.47 -6.88 -8.79
CA SER A 104 3.75 -8.29 -8.48
C SER A 104 2.53 -8.99 -7.87
N LEU A 105 1.81 -8.30 -6.97
CA LEU A 105 0.57 -8.82 -6.39
C LEU A 105 -0.51 -9.00 -7.45
N CYS A 106 -0.70 -8.03 -8.34
CA CYS A 106 -1.67 -8.14 -9.43
C CYS A 106 -1.37 -9.35 -10.32
N GLN A 107 -0.11 -9.60 -10.68
CA GLN A 107 0.31 -10.79 -11.44
C GLN A 107 0.04 -12.10 -10.70
N MET A 108 0.30 -12.14 -9.40
CA MET A 108 0.00 -13.31 -8.57
C MET A 108 -1.51 -13.55 -8.45
N GLY A 109 -2.30 -12.47 -8.37
CA GLY A 109 -3.76 -12.52 -8.39
C GLY A 109 -4.29 -13.11 -9.69
N GLU A 110 -3.75 -12.69 -10.83
CA GLU A 110 -4.15 -13.21 -12.16
C GLU A 110 -3.88 -14.72 -12.31
N LYS A 111 -2.73 -15.21 -11.78
CA LYS A 111 -2.38 -16.63 -11.81
C LYS A 111 -3.23 -17.48 -10.86
N SER A 112 -3.88 -16.85 -9.88
CA SER A 112 -4.69 -17.52 -8.87
C SER A 112 -6.12 -17.75 -9.38
N LYS A 113 -6.65 -18.95 -9.17
CA LYS A 113 -8.01 -19.32 -9.61
C LYS A 113 -9.12 -18.48 -8.97
N ASP A 114 -8.88 -17.98 -7.76
CA ASP A 114 -9.80 -17.14 -7.00
C ASP A 114 -9.57 -15.63 -7.22
N GLY A 115 -8.58 -15.26 -8.05
CA GLY A 115 -8.19 -13.85 -8.23
C GLY A 115 -7.55 -13.20 -7.01
N ILE A 116 -7.20 -14.00 -6.00
CA ILE A 116 -6.59 -13.54 -4.74
C ILE A 116 -5.11 -13.94 -4.76
N PRO A 117 -4.18 -12.97 -4.71
CA PRO A 117 -2.75 -13.25 -4.59
C PRO A 117 -2.45 -14.04 -3.31
N GLU A 118 -1.71 -15.15 -3.40
CA GLU A 118 -1.32 -15.95 -2.22
C GLU A 118 -0.51 -15.12 -1.21
N CYS A 119 0.25 -14.13 -1.68
CA CYS A 119 0.99 -13.22 -0.82
C CYS A 119 0.06 -12.38 0.08
N LEU A 120 -1.12 -11.98 -0.40
CA LEU A 120 -2.11 -11.25 0.42
C LEU A 120 -2.75 -12.15 1.48
N LYS A 121 -3.02 -13.42 1.16
CA LYS A 121 -3.50 -14.39 2.15
C LYS A 121 -2.47 -14.54 3.29
N LYS A 122 -1.19 -14.67 2.92
CA LYS A 122 -0.09 -14.82 3.89
C LYS A 122 0.17 -13.54 4.69
N ALA A 123 0.12 -12.37 4.06
CA ALA A 123 0.29 -11.07 4.72
C ALA A 123 -0.86 -10.77 5.70
N ALA A 124 -2.11 -11.13 5.35
CA ALA A 124 -3.25 -11.02 6.25
C ALA A 124 -3.09 -11.94 7.47
N GLU A 125 -2.68 -13.19 7.26
CA GLU A 125 -2.40 -14.15 8.34
C GLU A 125 -1.27 -13.67 9.26
N GLU A 126 -0.20 -13.11 8.70
CA GLU A 126 0.93 -12.58 9.48
C GLU A 126 0.57 -11.30 10.26
N ARG A 127 -0.22 -10.39 9.67
CA ARG A 127 -0.73 -9.21 10.38
C ARG A 127 -1.62 -9.61 11.55
N GLU A 128 -2.54 -10.55 11.35
CA GLU A 128 -3.40 -11.07 12.42
C GLU A 128 -2.55 -11.72 13.52
N ALA A 129 -1.54 -12.52 13.15
CA ALA A 129 -0.63 -13.14 14.10
C ALA A 129 0.19 -12.11 14.90
N LYS A 130 0.66 -11.02 14.27
CA LYS A 130 1.42 -9.94 14.91
C LYS A 130 0.53 -9.15 15.88
N GLU A 131 -0.68 -8.80 15.48
CA GLU A 131 -1.64 -8.10 16.35
C GLU A 131 -2.04 -8.97 17.54
N ARG A 132 -2.24 -10.27 17.33
CA ARG A 132 -2.52 -11.24 18.40
C ARG A 132 -1.36 -11.33 19.39
N ARG A 133 -0.12 -11.36 18.90
CA ARG A 133 1.09 -11.33 19.74
C ARG A 133 1.22 -10.01 20.53
N GLU A 134 0.92 -8.86 19.95
CA GLU A 134 0.97 -7.58 20.68
C GLU A 134 -0.13 -7.48 21.74
N LYS A 135 -1.36 -7.88 21.43
CA LYS A 135 -2.46 -7.93 22.41
C LYS A 135 -2.13 -8.88 23.57
N GLU A 136 -1.49 -10.02 23.29
CA GLU A 136 -1.06 -10.96 24.31
C GLU A 136 0.07 -10.41 25.19
N ARG A 137 1.09 -9.77 24.60
CA ARG A 137 2.18 -9.09 25.35
C ARG A 137 1.63 -7.97 26.24
N GLY A 138 0.67 -7.19 25.75
CA GLY A 138 0.01 -6.13 26.52
C GLY A 138 -0.77 -6.69 27.73
N ARG A 139 -1.50 -7.79 27.55
CA ARG A 139 -2.22 -8.48 28.64
C ARG A 139 -1.27 -9.06 29.69
N TYR A 140 -0.18 -9.69 29.26
CA TYR A 140 0.81 -10.28 30.17
C TYR A 140 1.50 -9.20 31.03
N ARG A 141 1.92 -8.09 30.40
CA ARG A 141 2.55 -6.95 31.09
C ARG A 141 1.60 -6.29 32.09
N SER A 142 0.30 -6.18 31.77
CA SER A 142 -0.71 -5.63 32.67
C SER A 142 -1.00 -6.55 33.86
N LYS A 143 -1.04 -7.88 33.65
CA LYS A 143 -1.18 -8.87 34.72
C LYS A 143 -0.01 -8.81 35.71
N TYR A 144 1.23 -8.84 35.21
CA TYR A 144 2.43 -8.81 36.07
C TYR A 144 2.47 -7.56 36.95
N ARG A 145 2.17 -6.39 36.37
CA ARG A 145 2.15 -5.11 37.10
C ARG A 145 1.05 -5.04 38.16
N ARG A 146 -0.08 -5.73 37.96
CA ARG A 146 -1.14 -5.86 38.98
C ARG A 146 -0.69 -6.77 40.11
N THR A 147 -0.13 -7.95 39.79
CA THR A 147 0.32 -8.94 40.76
C THR A 147 1.40 -8.37 41.69
N GLU A 148 2.44 -7.72 41.14
CA GLU A 148 3.49 -7.08 41.97
C GLU A 148 2.95 -6.00 42.91
N ARG A 149 1.94 -5.24 42.46
CA ARG A 149 1.32 -4.18 43.27
C ARG A 149 0.46 -4.75 44.40
N SER A 150 -0.22 -5.88 44.19
CA SER A 150 -0.93 -6.62 45.25
C SER A 150 0.05 -7.25 46.24
N GLU A 151 1.11 -7.90 45.77
CA GLU A 151 2.09 -8.56 46.64
C GLU A 151 2.91 -7.57 47.47
N SER A 152 3.25 -6.39 46.93
CA SER A 152 3.86 -5.31 47.70
C SER A 152 2.92 -4.75 48.77
N ARG A 153 1.62 -4.64 48.48
CA ARG A 153 0.61 -4.17 49.45
C ARG A 153 0.39 -5.17 50.58
N GLU A 154 0.40 -6.47 50.28
CA GLU A 154 0.30 -7.52 51.30
C GLU A 154 1.55 -7.62 52.18
N ARG A 155 2.75 -7.45 51.60
CA ARG A 155 3.99 -7.40 52.37
C ARG A 155 4.07 -6.22 53.34
N ASN A 156 3.55 -5.05 52.93
CA ASN A 156 3.57 -3.85 53.76
C ASN A 156 2.50 -3.86 54.88
N LYS A 157 1.51 -4.77 54.80
CA LYS A 157 0.44 -4.89 55.80
C LYS A 157 0.75 -5.92 56.90
N LYS A 158 1.78 -6.75 56.69
CA LYS A 158 2.25 -7.78 57.64
C LYS A 158 3.47 -7.35 58.47
N LYS A 159 3.88 -6.09 58.35
CA LYS A 159 5.02 -5.49 59.06
C LYS A 159 4.51 -4.37 59.95
#